data_AF-B6BJ62-F1
#
_entry.id   AF-B6BJ62-F1
#
_cell.length_a   1.000
_cell.length_b   1.000
_cell.length_c   1.000
_cell.angle_alpha   90.00
_cell.angle_beta   90.00
_cell.angle_gamma   90.00
#
_symmetry.space_group_name_H-M   'P 1'
#
loop_
_entity.id
_entity.type
_entity.pdbx_description
1 polymer ?
#
loop_
_entity_poly.entity_id
_entity_poly.type
_entity_poly.pdbx_seq_one_letter_code
_entity_poly.pdbx_strand_id
1 'polypeptide(L)'
;MFKALKYLLLANLYSRAKRSFIALFISVVSLILITFIMGDIISVSSGVSLYSLIIAKWFIVLAVLGFIVFNILKIINIATSPFTKETTVHTVVTSEVDMKREKILNKEKLFTKSDSILKKYIKAQ
;
A
#
# COMPACT_ATOMS: atom_id res chain seq x y z
N MET A 1 19.11 5.12 -24.31
CA MET A 1 18.66 5.48 -22.95
C MET A 1 17.17 5.23 -22.70
N PHE A 2 16.25 5.58 -23.59
CA PHE A 2 14.79 5.39 -23.39
C PHE A 2 14.33 3.96 -23.06
N LYS A 3 14.98 2.92 -23.64
CA LYS A 3 14.66 1.52 -23.33
C LYS A 3 14.89 1.18 -21.84
N ALA A 4 16.05 1.55 -21.30
CA ALA A 4 16.39 1.29 -19.89
C ALA A 4 15.43 2.01 -18.93
N LEU A 5 15.03 3.24 -19.27
CA LEU A 5 14.07 4.02 -18.48
C LEU A 5 12.67 3.38 -18.48
N LYS A 6 12.23 2.84 -19.63
CA LYS A 6 10.96 2.10 -19.74
C LYS A 6 10.95 0.85 -18.86
N TYR A 7 12.04 0.08 -18.87
CA TYR A 7 12.17 -1.11 -18.03
C TYR A 7 12.24 -0.77 -16.53
N LEU A 8 12.92 0.31 -16.17
CA LEU A 8 13.04 0.75 -14.77
C LEU A 8 11.69 1.27 -14.24
N LEU A 9 10.94 2.03 -15.06
CA LEU A 9 9.57 2.44 -14.72
C LEU A 9 8.64 1.23 -14.59
N LEU A 10 8.71 0.26 -15.51
CA LEU A 10 7.92 -0.98 -15.40
C LEU A 10 8.24 -1.75 -14.12
N ALA A 11 9.52 -1.92 -13.79
CA ALA A 11 9.95 -2.65 -12.60
C ALA A 11 9.51 -1.95 -11.31
N ASN A 12 9.63 -0.61 -11.25
CA ASN A 12 9.21 0.18 -10.09
C ASN A 12 7.68 0.24 -9.96
N LEU A 13 6.97 0.33 -11.09
CA LEU A 13 5.51 0.29 -11.10
C LEU A 13 4.99 -1.09 -10.67
N TYR A 14 5.59 -2.16 -11.19
CA TYR A 14 5.24 -3.53 -10.82
C TYR A 14 5.45 -3.78 -9.32
N SER A 15 6.60 -3.41 -8.77
CA SER A 15 6.89 -3.62 -7.34
C SER A 15 5.91 -2.87 -6.42
N ARG A 16 5.42 -1.71 -6.87
CA ARG A 16 4.52 -0.81 -6.15
C ARG A 16 3.04 -1.13 -6.35
N ALA A 17 2.66 -1.61 -7.53
CA ALA A 17 1.30 -1.94 -7.94
C ALA A 17 0.96 -3.42 -7.85
N LYS A 18 1.91 -4.31 -7.50
CA LYS A 18 1.69 -5.76 -7.36
C LYS A 18 0.43 -6.11 -6.57
N ARG A 19 0.17 -5.39 -5.47
CA ARG A 19 -1.03 -5.60 -4.63
C ARG A 19 -2.32 -5.29 -5.39
N SER A 20 -2.36 -4.23 -6.19
CA SER A 20 -3.51 -3.86 -7.01
C SER A 20 -3.69 -4.83 -8.20
N PHE A 21 -2.61 -5.34 -8.79
CA PHE A 21 -2.67 -6.38 -9.82
C PHE A 21 -3.22 -7.71 -9.27
N ILE A 22 -2.77 -8.11 -8.08
CA ILE A 22 -3.30 -9.29 -7.39
C ILE A 22 -4.78 -9.09 -7.06
N ALA A 23 -5.18 -7.92 -6.56
CA ALA A 23 -6.58 -7.60 -6.30
C ALA A 23 -7.45 -7.67 -7.57
N LEU A 24 -6.93 -7.19 -8.71
CA LEU A 24 -7.58 -7.33 -10.02
C LEU A 24 -7.77 -8.81 -10.40
N PHE A 25 -6.72 -9.62 -10.27
CA PHE A 25 -6.81 -11.05 -10.57
C PHE A 25 -7.84 -11.75 -9.68
N ILE A 26 -7.82 -11.49 -8.36
CA ILE A 26 -8.84 -11.98 -7.43
C ILE A 26 -10.25 -11.53 -7.85
N SER A 27 -10.43 -10.27 -8.27
CA SER A 27 -11.75 -9.79 -8.70
C SER A 27 -12.26 -10.50 -9.95
N VAL A 28 -11.38 -10.83 -10.90
CA VAL A 28 -11.76 -11.58 -12.12
C VAL A 28 -12.14 -13.01 -11.77
N VAL A 29 -11.35 -13.69 -10.94
CA VAL A 29 -11.67 -15.05 -10.48
C VAL A 29 -12.98 -15.06 -9.69
N SER A 30 -13.18 -14.08 -8.80
CA SER A 30 -14.42 -13.92 -8.03
C SER A 30 -15.62 -13.72 -8.94
N LEU A 31 -15.49 -12.89 -9.99
CA LEU A 31 -16.57 -12.67 -10.95
C LEU A 31 -17.00 -13.97 -11.64
N ILE A 32 -16.05 -14.80 -12.07
CA ILE A 32 -16.33 -16.11 -12.68
C ILE A 32 -17.09 -17.00 -11.70
N LEU A 33 -16.61 -17.07 -10.45
CA LEU A 33 -17.20 -17.90 -9.39
C LEU A 33 -18.63 -17.47 -9.06
N ILE A 34 -18.85 -16.17 -8.93
CA ILE A 34 -20.19 -15.58 -8.71
C ILE A 34 -21.12 -15.90 -9.88
N THR A 35 -20.65 -15.77 -11.13
CA THR A 35 -21.49 -16.08 -12.29
C THR A 35 -21.88 -17.55 -12.36
N PHE A 36 -20.98 -18.45 -11.94
CA PHE A 36 -21.24 -19.88 -11.87
C PHE A 36 -22.31 -20.19 -10.82
N ILE A 37 -22.11 -19.74 -9.57
CA ILE A 37 -23.05 -19.95 -8.46
C ILE A 37 -24.43 -19.34 -8.77
N MET A 38 -24.46 -18.11 -9.30
CA MET A 38 -25.72 -17.47 -9.68
C MET A 38 -26.42 -18.21 -10.82
N GLY A 39 -25.68 -18.85 -11.73
CA GLY A 39 -26.24 -19.71 -12.76
C GLY A 39 -27.02 -20.88 -12.16
N ASP A 40 -26.42 -21.57 -11.20
CA ASP A 40 -27.06 -22.69 -10.50
C ASP A 40 -28.30 -22.23 -9.73
N ILE A 41 -28.21 -21.12 -8.98
CA ILE A 41 -29.33 -20.57 -8.22
C ILE A 41 -30.50 -20.16 -9.13
N ILE A 42 -30.20 -19.53 -10.27
CA ILE A 42 -31.21 -19.13 -11.25
C ILE A 42 -31.90 -20.37 -11.84
N SER A 43 -31.17 -21.47 -12.06
CA SER A 43 -31.73 -22.69 -12.65
C SER A 43 -32.76 -23.39 -11.76
N VAL A 44 -32.62 -23.28 -10.44
CA VAL A 44 -33.52 -23.89 -9.44
C VAL A 44 -34.68 -22.95 -9.06
N SER A 45 -34.58 -21.66 -9.39
CA SER A 45 -35.58 -20.66 -9.06
C SER A 45 -36.77 -20.69 -10.02
N SER A 46 -38.00 -20.60 -9.49
CA SER A 46 -39.23 -20.50 -10.28
C SER A 46 -40.14 -19.39 -9.75
N GLY A 47 -40.82 -18.68 -10.66
CA GLY A 47 -41.81 -17.66 -10.31
C GLY A 47 -41.20 -16.25 -10.13
N VAL A 48 -41.74 -15.47 -9.18
CA VAL A 48 -41.36 -14.06 -9.00
C VAL A 48 -39.91 -13.89 -8.51
N SER A 49 -39.34 -14.90 -7.85
CA SER A 49 -37.95 -14.93 -7.39
C SER A 49 -36.92 -14.92 -8.52
N LEU A 50 -37.27 -15.32 -9.74
CA LEU A 50 -36.37 -15.26 -10.90
C LEU A 50 -35.99 -13.81 -11.24
N TYR A 51 -36.98 -12.92 -11.26
CA TYR A 51 -36.77 -11.52 -11.62
C TYR A 51 -35.92 -10.79 -10.56
N SER A 52 -36.16 -11.07 -9.28
CA SER A 52 -35.33 -10.49 -8.20
C SER A 52 -33.89 -11.00 -8.23
N LEU A 53 -33.67 -12.30 -8.53
CA LEU A 53 -32.33 -12.87 -8.71
C LEU A 53 -31.59 -12.28 -9.91
N ILE A 54 -32.27 -12.04 -11.02
CA ILE A 54 -31.67 -11.40 -12.21
C ILE A 54 -31.22 -9.98 -11.87
N ILE A 55 -32.03 -9.19 -11.17
CA ILE A 55 -31.67 -7.84 -10.73
C ILE A 55 -30.47 -7.89 -9.78
N ALA A 56 -30.48 -8.80 -8.80
CA ALA A 56 -29.39 -8.97 -7.85
C ALA A 56 -28.07 -9.34 -8.56
N LYS A 57 -28.12 -10.24 -9.56
CA LYS A 57 -26.96 -10.61 -10.38
C LYS A 57 -26.34 -9.39 -11.05
N TRP A 58 -27.15 -8.56 -11.71
CA TRP A 58 -26.66 -7.35 -12.37
C TRP A 58 -26.09 -6.33 -11.40
N PHE A 59 -26.70 -6.17 -10.22
CA PHE A 59 -26.17 -5.31 -9.18
C PHE A 59 -24.77 -5.73 -8.72
N ILE A 60 -24.58 -7.04 -8.52
CA ILE A 60 -23.29 -7.63 -8.15
C ILE A 60 -22.26 -7.46 -9.27
N VAL A 61 -22.63 -7.69 -10.54
CA VAL A 61 -21.75 -7.46 -11.67
C VAL A 61 -21.31 -5.99 -11.72
N LEU A 62 -22.24 -5.05 -11.54
CA LEU A 62 -21.93 -3.62 -11.55
C LEU A 62 -20.99 -3.22 -10.40
N ALA A 63 -21.19 -3.76 -9.21
CA ALA A 63 -20.32 -3.53 -8.05
C ALA A 63 -18.88 -4.02 -8.31
N VAL A 64 -18.72 -5.23 -8.85
CA VAL A 64 -17.40 -5.76 -9.21
C VAL A 64 -16.75 -4.94 -10.32
N LEU A 65 -17.53 -4.50 -11.31
CA LEU A 65 -17.03 -3.62 -12.37
C LEU A 65 -16.51 -2.29 -11.81
N GLY A 66 -17.25 -1.68 -10.87
CA GLY A 66 -16.80 -0.49 -10.15
C GLY A 66 -15.51 -0.72 -9.38
N PHE A 67 -15.39 -1.87 -8.71
CA PHE A 67 -14.16 -2.25 -8.00
C PHE A 67 -12.96 -2.41 -8.95
N ILE A 68 -13.16 -3.00 -10.13
CA ILE A 68 -12.14 -3.13 -11.18
C ILE A 68 -11.67 -1.74 -11.63
N VAL A 69 -12.61 -0.84 -11.96
CA VAL A 69 -12.30 0.54 -12.38
C VAL A 69 -11.52 1.28 -11.29
N PHE A 70 -11.95 1.17 -10.03
CA PHE A 70 -11.24 1.77 -8.90
C PHE A 70 -9.79 1.27 -8.76
N ASN A 71 -9.56 -0.04 -8.92
CA ASN A 71 -8.21 -0.61 -8.87
C ASN A 71 -7.35 -0.14 -10.04
N ILE A 72 -7.91 -0.04 -11.25
CA ILE A 72 -7.22 0.51 -12.42
C ILE A 72 -6.84 1.97 -12.18
N LEU A 73 -7.78 2.79 -11.69
CA LEU A 73 -7.53 4.20 -11.38
C LEU A 73 -6.42 4.37 -10.34
N LYS A 74 -6.38 3.48 -9.34
CA LYS A 74 -5.31 3.44 -8.34
C LYS A 74 -3.95 3.09 -8.96
N ILE A 75 -3.90 2.15 -9.92
CA ILE A 75 -2.67 1.81 -10.65
C ILE A 75 -2.20 3.01 -11.49
N ILE A 76 -3.12 3.70 -12.16
CA ILE A 76 -2.80 4.90 -12.95
C ILE A 76 -2.25 5.99 -12.03
N ASN A 77 -2.88 6.29 -10.90
CA ASN A 77 -2.37 7.28 -9.94
C ASN A 77 -0.98 6.95 -9.41
N ILE A 78 -0.69 5.67 -9.18
CA ILE A 78 0.67 5.21 -8.81
C ILE A 78 1.68 5.46 -9.95
N ALA A 79 1.25 5.32 -11.20
CA ALA A 79 2.09 5.54 -12.38
C ALA A 79 2.38 7.01 -12.65
N THR A 80 1.39 7.88 -12.47
CA THR A 80 1.54 9.33 -12.66
C THR A 80 2.33 9.98 -11.52
N SER A 81 2.43 9.33 -10.36
CA SER A 81 3.11 9.85 -9.16
C SER A 81 4.20 8.90 -8.63
N PRO A 82 5.26 8.62 -9.41
CA PRO A 82 6.29 7.65 -9.04
C PRO A 82 7.09 8.06 -7.78
N PHE A 83 7.03 9.32 -7.35
CA PHE A 83 7.76 9.83 -6.18
C PHE A 83 6.90 10.12 -4.95
N THR A 84 5.58 9.92 -5.01
CA THR A 84 4.68 10.25 -3.88
C THR A 84 4.62 9.10 -2.86
N LYS A 85 5.78 8.70 -2.35
CA LYS A 85 5.93 7.64 -1.35
C LYS A 85 6.85 8.02 -0.21
N GLU A 86 6.88 9.29 0.18
CA GLU A 86 7.59 9.64 1.42
C GLU A 86 6.72 10.28 2.49
N THR A 87 5.56 10.86 2.18
CA THR A 87 4.87 11.67 3.20
C THR A 87 4.13 10.89 4.28
N THR A 88 3.77 9.61 4.09
CA THR A 88 3.01 8.86 5.11
C THR A 88 3.80 7.77 5.84
N VAL A 89 4.84 7.21 5.23
CA VAL A 89 5.71 6.22 5.90
C VAL A 89 6.90 6.89 6.58
N HIS A 90 7.45 7.99 6.03
CA HIS A 90 8.49 8.73 6.77
C HIS A 90 7.91 9.38 8.02
N THR A 91 6.71 9.96 8.02
CA THR A 91 6.20 10.63 9.23
C THR A 91 6.10 9.71 10.47
N VAL A 92 5.88 8.42 10.29
CA VAL A 92 5.88 7.44 11.41
C VAL A 92 7.29 6.95 11.74
N VAL A 93 8.13 6.67 10.73
CA VAL A 93 9.49 6.15 10.95
C VAL A 93 10.46 7.25 11.44
N THR A 94 10.34 8.49 10.96
CA THR A 94 11.16 9.61 11.42
C THR A 94 10.85 9.95 12.88
N SER A 95 9.59 9.85 13.32
CA SER A 95 9.20 10.09 14.72
C SER A 95 9.83 9.07 15.69
N GLU A 96 9.88 7.78 15.32
CA GLU A 96 10.52 6.76 16.16
C GLU A 96 12.05 6.80 16.12
N VAL A 97 12.64 7.18 14.98
CA VAL A 97 14.10 7.30 14.83
C VAL A 97 14.62 8.54 15.55
N ASP A 98 13.94 9.68 15.47
CA ASP A 98 14.34 10.91 16.19
C ASP A 98 14.22 10.72 17.71
N MET A 99 13.17 10.05 18.19
CA MET A 99 13.01 9.77 19.62
C MET A 99 14.06 8.77 20.17
N LYS A 100 14.55 7.86 19.33
CA LYS A 100 15.71 7.00 19.67
C LYS A 100 17.02 7.78 19.60
N ARG A 101 17.20 8.65 18.61
CA ARG A 101 18.43 9.44 18.42
C ARG A 101 18.63 10.47 19.52
N GLU A 102 17.55 11.11 20.00
CA GLU A 102 17.62 11.98 21.19
C GLU A 102 18.01 11.20 22.45
N LYS A 103 17.48 10.00 22.67
CA LYS A 103 17.87 9.15 23.81
C LYS A 103 19.33 8.70 23.76
N ILE A 104 19.90 8.52 22.56
CA ILE A 104 21.32 8.15 22.38
C ILE A 104 22.20 9.39 22.58
N LEU A 105 21.84 10.55 22.02
CA LEU A 105 22.57 11.81 22.23
C LEU A 105 22.59 12.24 23.70
N ASN A 106 21.48 12.02 24.42
CA ASN A 106 21.38 12.36 25.84
C ASN A 106 22.13 11.36 26.74
N LYS A 107 22.35 10.12 26.26
CA LYS A 107 23.24 9.15 26.92
C LYS A 107 24.71 9.38 26.59
N GLU A 108 25.03 9.88 25.40
CA GLU A 108 26.41 10.17 24.96
C GLU A 108 26.97 11.47 25.55
N LYS A 109 26.09 12.38 26.03
CA LYS A 109 26.48 13.52 26.89
C LYS A 109 26.94 13.13 28.30
N LEU A 110 26.89 11.85 28.68
CA LEU A 110 27.46 11.36 29.93
C LEU A 110 28.91 10.90 29.67
N PHE A 111 29.84 11.83 29.92
CA PHE A 111 31.30 11.66 29.98
C PHE A 111 32.06 11.65 28.64
N THR A 112 32.08 12.80 27.97
CA THR A 112 33.18 13.11 27.05
C THR A 112 34.46 13.35 27.87
N LYS A 113 35.56 12.68 27.48
CA LYS A 113 36.89 12.80 28.11
C LYS A 113 37.35 14.26 28.28
N SER A 114 36.83 15.20 27.50
CA SER A 114 37.13 16.63 27.58
C SER A 114 36.83 17.25 28.94
N ASP A 115 35.72 16.89 29.60
CA ASP A 115 35.38 17.44 30.93
C ASP A 115 36.30 16.88 32.03
N SER A 116 36.79 15.65 31.87
CA SER A 116 37.78 15.06 32.78
C SER A 116 39.15 15.73 32.66
N ILE A 117 39.49 16.22 31.47
CA ILE A 117 40.74 16.94 31.20
C ILE A 117 40.64 18.34 31.82
N LEU A 118 39.52 19.05 31.65
CA LEU A 118 39.32 20.38 32.21
C LEU A 118 39.41 20.38 33.76
N LYS A 119 38.79 19.39 34.42
CA LYS A 119 38.92 19.21 35.87
C LYS A 119 40.35 18.94 36.34
N LYS A 120 41.18 18.30 35.52
CA LYS A 120 42.59 18.01 35.86
C LYS A 120 43.45 19.27 35.87
N TYR A 121 43.12 20.24 35.01
CA TYR A 121 43.81 21.53 34.97
C TYR A 121 43.31 22.52 36.03
N ILE A 122 42.01 22.53 36.35
CA ILE A 122 41.46 23.41 37.40
C ILE A 122 41.93 23.01 38.80
N LYS A 123 42.23 21.73 39.05
CA LYS A 123 42.68 21.22 40.35
C LYS A 123 44.21 21.25 40.55
N ALA A 124 44.96 21.62 39.52
CA ALA A 124 46.43 21.70 39.55
C ALA A 124 46.96 23.14 39.67
N GLN A 125 46.06 24.10 39.90
CA GLN A 125 46.32 25.49 40.24
C GLN A 125 45.83 25.74 41.67
#